data_AF-A0A949NG88-F1
#
_entry.id   AF-A0A949NG88-F1
#
_cell.length_a   1.000
_cell.length_b   1.000
_cell.length_c   1.000
_cell.angle_alpha   90.00
_cell.angle_beta   90.00
_cell.angle_gamma   90.00
#
_symmetry.space_group_name_H-M   'P 1'
#
loop_
_entity.id
_entity.type
_entity.pdbx_description
1 polymer ?
#
loop_
_entity_poly.entity_id
_entity_poly.type
_entity_poly.pdbx_seq_one_letter_code
_entity_poly.pdbx_strand_id
1 'polypeptide(L)'
;MKKLYSVLTDDLEHCYITGSNTIAIHHVFGGPDRKVSERYGFLVPLRPDWHNLSSYGVHQNRELDLRFKRLAQGYYEDHIGSREQFRKEFRKSYL
;
A
#
# COMPACT_ATOMS: atom_id res chain seq x y z
N MET A 1 18.15 7.96 -9.22
CA MET A 1 16.86 7.82 -8.50
C MET A 1 16.62 6.35 -8.24
N LYS A 2 16.29 5.94 -7.00
CA LYS A 2 15.82 4.57 -6.75
C LYS A 2 14.47 4.40 -7.44
N LYS A 3 14.34 3.40 -8.31
CA LYS A 3 13.06 3.03 -8.92
C LYS A 3 12.17 2.46 -7.81
N LEU A 4 10.93 2.96 -7.70
CA LEU A 4 9.93 2.37 -6.82
C LEU A 4 9.55 0.98 -7.36
N TYR A 5 9.20 0.08 -6.46
CA TYR A 5 8.67 -1.25 -6.79
C TYR A 5 7.49 -1.57 -5.86
N SER A 6 6.65 -2.51 -6.26
CA SER A 6 5.59 -3.03 -5.40
C SER A 6 5.66 -4.55 -5.31
N VAL A 7 5.33 -5.07 -4.13
CA VAL A 7 5.10 -6.51 -3.91
C VAL A 7 3.62 -6.87 -4.01
N LEU A 8 2.75 -5.87 -4.17
CA LEU A 8 1.29 -6.03 -4.26
C LEU A 8 0.78 -6.03 -5.70
N THR A 9 1.61 -5.56 -6.63
CA THR A 9 1.33 -5.48 -8.06
C THR A 9 2.65 -5.40 -8.84
N ASP A 10 2.69 -6.00 -10.02
CA ASP A 10 3.79 -5.90 -10.99
C ASP A 10 3.67 -4.65 -11.89
N ASP A 11 2.47 -4.08 -11.95
CA ASP A 11 2.16 -2.86 -12.69
C ASP A 11 2.10 -1.66 -11.73
N LEU A 12 2.97 -0.67 -11.92
CA LEU A 12 2.96 0.63 -11.23
C LEU A 12 2.51 1.79 -12.13
N GLU A 13 2.13 1.50 -13.37
CA GLU A 13 1.73 2.45 -14.40
C GLU A 13 0.21 2.53 -14.55
N HIS A 14 -0.53 1.46 -14.19
CA HIS A 14 -1.99 1.44 -14.21
C HIS A 14 -2.61 1.29 -12.83
N CYS A 15 -3.76 1.94 -12.63
CA CYS A 15 -4.53 1.92 -11.40
C CYS A 15 -4.94 0.48 -11.07
N TYR A 16 -4.54 -0.01 -9.89
CA TYR A 16 -4.82 -1.36 -9.41
C TYR A 16 -6.32 -1.73 -9.44
N ILE A 17 -7.20 -0.74 -9.30
CA ILE A 17 -8.66 -0.96 -9.24
C ILE A 17 -9.31 -0.87 -10.62
N THR A 18 -8.78 -0.05 -11.53
CA THR A 18 -9.50 0.32 -12.78
C THR A 18 -8.73 0.08 -14.07
N GLY A 19 -7.42 -0.19 -14.00
CA GLY A 19 -6.54 -0.29 -15.17
C GLY A 19 -6.25 1.04 -15.88
N SER A 20 -6.75 2.18 -15.37
CA SER A 20 -6.43 3.51 -15.95
C SER A 20 -4.97 3.87 -15.74
N ASN A 21 -4.32 4.44 -16.76
CA ASN A 21 -2.94 4.96 -16.70
C ASN A 21 -2.81 6.32 -15.98
N THR A 22 -3.92 6.93 -15.56
CA THR A 22 -3.89 8.13 -14.71
C THR A 22 -3.71 7.69 -13.26
N ILE A 23 -2.49 7.75 -12.74
CA ILE A 23 -2.17 7.20 -11.41
C ILE A 23 -1.46 8.21 -10.49
N ALA A 24 -1.62 7.96 -9.19
CA ALA A 24 -0.81 8.46 -8.11
C ALA A 24 -0.40 7.26 -7.24
N ILE A 25 0.86 7.20 -6.82
CA ILE A 25 1.33 6.12 -5.94
C ILE A 25 0.76 6.32 -4.54
N HIS A 26 0.03 5.31 -4.08
CA HIS A 26 -0.44 5.21 -2.71
C HIS A 26 0.54 4.37 -1.88
N HIS A 27 1.11 4.98 -0.84
CA HIS A 27 1.85 4.24 0.20
C HIS A 27 0.83 3.62 1.17
N VAL A 28 0.76 2.28 1.22
CA VAL A 28 -0.20 1.55 2.07
C VAL A 28 -0.07 1.96 3.54
N PHE A 29 1.16 2.17 4.01
CA PHE A 29 1.44 2.85 5.27
C PHE A 29 2.00 4.25 4.99
N GLY A 30 1.16 5.26 5.23
CA GLY A 30 1.46 6.67 4.96
C GLY A 30 2.15 7.40 6.12
N GLY A 31 2.18 8.74 6.02
CA GLY A 31 2.78 9.62 7.04
C GLY A 31 4.27 9.30 7.29
N PRO A 32 4.69 9.04 8.54
CA PRO A 32 6.09 8.69 8.84
C PRO A 32 6.54 7.37 8.20
N ASP A 33 5.61 6.49 7.82
CA ASP A 33 5.93 5.15 7.29
C ASP A 33 6.08 5.13 5.77
N ARG A 34 5.96 6.26 5.07
CA ARG A 34 6.10 6.30 3.60
C ARG A 34 7.41 5.67 3.13
N LYS A 35 8.53 6.01 3.78
CA LYS A 35 9.85 5.43 3.46
C LYS A 35 9.93 3.94 3.76
N VAL A 36 9.20 3.46 4.76
CA VAL A 36 9.13 2.05 5.14
C VAL A 36 8.29 1.28 4.10
N SER A 37 7.17 1.86 3.67
CA SER A 37 6.38 1.35 2.54
C SER A 37 7.20 1.24 1.26
N GLU A 38 8.01 2.25 0.92
CA GLU A 38 8.91 2.19 -0.24
C GLU A 38 9.99 1.11 -0.09
N ARG A 39 10.55 0.94 1.13
CA ARG A 39 11.56 -0.10 1.40
C ARG A 39 11.01 -1.50 1.13
N TYR A 40 9.79 -1.78 1.56
CA TYR A 40 9.18 -3.10 1.46
C TYR A 40 8.30 -3.29 0.21
N GLY A 41 8.16 -2.27 -0.63
CA GLY A 41 7.28 -2.31 -1.81
C GLY A 41 5.79 -2.32 -1.47
N PHE A 42 5.37 -1.74 -0.34
CA PHE A 42 3.96 -1.60 0.04
C PHE A 42 3.34 -0.38 -0.62
N LEU A 43 3.31 -0.42 -1.94
CA LEU A 43 2.85 0.65 -2.83
C LEU A 43 1.74 0.13 -3.74
N VAL A 44 0.72 0.95 -3.99
CA VAL A 44 -0.36 0.62 -4.92
C VAL A 44 -0.60 1.83 -5.84
N PRO A 45 -0.54 1.69 -7.17
CA PRO A 45 -0.93 2.74 -8.08
C PRO A 45 -2.44 2.90 -8.05
N LEU A 46 -2.94 4.10 -7.75
CA LEU A 46 -4.36 4.38 -7.71
C LEU A 46 -4.66 5.63 -8.52
N ARG A 47 -5.80 5.63 -9.23
CA ARG A 47 -6.31 6.84 -9.84
C ARG A 47 -6.62 7.88 -8.75
N PRO A 48 -6.45 9.20 -8.98
CA PRO A 48 -6.58 10.20 -7.93
C PRO A 48 -7.90 10.16 -7.13
N ASP A 49 -9.01 9.83 -7.77
CA ASP A 49 -10.31 9.63 -7.12
C ASP A 49 -10.35 8.39 -6.21
N TRP A 50 -9.79 7.26 -6.63
CA TRP A 50 -9.57 6.06 -5.82
C TRP A 50 -8.49 6.23 -4.75
N HIS A 51 -7.67 7.27 -4.84
CA HIS A 51 -6.66 7.60 -3.85
C HIS A 51 -7.23 8.51 -2.75
N ASN A 52 -7.37 9.81 -3.01
CA ASN A 52 -7.71 10.81 -1.99
C ASN A 52 -8.67 11.92 -2.45
N LEU A 53 -9.09 11.94 -3.72
CA LEU A 53 -9.94 13.01 -4.26
C LEU A 53 -11.45 12.69 -4.23
N SER A 54 -11.85 11.53 -3.72
CA SER A 54 -13.26 11.16 -3.58
C SER A 54 -13.56 10.46 -2.25
N SER A 55 -14.84 10.39 -1.88
CA SER A 55 -15.30 9.72 -0.65
C SER A 55 -15.14 8.20 -0.68
N TYR A 56 -15.02 7.58 -1.86
CA TYR A 56 -14.73 6.16 -1.99
C TYR A 56 -13.23 5.85 -2.09
N GLY A 57 -12.39 6.88 -2.22
CA GLY A 57 -10.94 6.72 -2.28
C GLY A 57 -10.37 6.12 -1.00
N VAL A 58 -9.23 5.44 -1.11
CA VAL A 58 -8.62 4.67 -0.01
C VAL A 58 -8.42 5.48 1.27
N HIS A 59 -8.12 6.78 1.19
CA HIS A 59 -7.98 7.62 2.39
C HIS A 59 -9.30 7.91 3.12
N GLN A 60 -10.44 7.76 2.43
CA GLN A 60 -11.78 7.97 2.97
C GLN A 60 -12.55 6.66 3.21
N ASN A 61 -12.12 5.57 2.58
CA ASN A 61 -12.72 4.25 2.68
C ASN A 61 -11.88 3.32 3.57
N ARG A 62 -12.30 3.18 4.84
CA ARG A 62 -11.64 2.33 5.83
C ARG A 62 -11.52 0.87 5.40
N GLU A 63 -12.52 0.33 4.72
CA GLU A 63 -12.49 -1.06 4.27
C GLU A 63 -11.41 -1.28 3.21
N LEU A 64 -11.31 -0.37 2.25
CA LEU A 64 -10.29 -0.40 1.20
C LEU A 64 -8.88 -0.20 1.77
N ASP A 65 -8.71 0.74 2.71
CA ASP A 65 -7.45 0.94 3.44
C ASP A 65 -7.03 -0.33 4.19
N LEU A 66 -7.94 -0.93 4.95
CA LEU A 66 -7.67 -2.17 5.68
C LEU A 66 -7.37 -3.35 4.74
N ARG A 67 -8.01 -3.43 3.58
CA ARG A 67 -7.71 -4.45 2.56
C ARG A 67 -6.26 -4.37 2.12
N PHE A 68 -5.76 -3.19 1.73
CA PHE A 68 -4.37 -3.06 1.31
C PHE A 68 -3.38 -3.30 2.45
N LYS A 69 -3.69 -2.84 3.68
CA LYS A 69 -2.83 -3.10 4.85
C LYS A 69 -2.73 -4.57 5.19
N ARG A 70 -3.82 -5.32 5.08
CA ARG A 70 -3.84 -6.78 5.28
C ARG A 70 -3.04 -7.51 4.21
N LEU A 71 -3.14 -7.10 2.95
CA LEU A 71 -2.33 -7.66 1.86
C LEU A 71 -0.84 -7.42 2.09
N ALA A 72 -0.46 -6.19 2.47
CA ALA A 72 0.92 -5.84 2.80
C ALA A 72 1.46 -6.63 4.00
N GLN A 73 0.67 -6.75 5.07
CA GLN A 73 1.06 -7.55 6.23
C GLN A 73 1.14 -9.03 5.93
N GLY A 74 0.19 -9.59 5.15
CA GLY A 74 0.24 -10.98 4.72
C GLY A 74 1.51 -11.28 3.96
N TYR A 75 1.86 -10.44 2.98
CA TYR A 75 3.13 -10.57 2.26
C TYR A 75 4.34 -10.51 3.21
N TYR A 76 4.34 -9.58 4.17
CA TYR A 76 5.40 -9.47 5.17
C TYR A 76 5.55 -10.77 5.97
N GLU A 77 4.44 -11.31 6.48
CA GLU A 77 4.42 -12.53 7.29
C GLU A 77 4.84 -13.78 6.51
N ASP A 78 4.51 -13.84 5.22
CA ASP A 78 4.83 -14.97 4.35
C ASP A 78 6.28 -14.95 3.83
N HIS A 79 6.87 -13.77 3.62
CA HIS A 79 8.13 -13.64 2.86
C HIS A 79 9.26 -12.89 3.59
N ILE A 80 8.97 -12.11 4.63
CA ILE A 80 9.93 -11.17 5.21
C ILE A 80 10.23 -11.52 6.67
N GLY A 81 9.20 -11.70 7.49
CA GLY A 81 9.38 -11.95 8.92
C GLY A 81 8.07 -12.11 9.68
N SER A 82 8.17 -12.36 10.98
CA SER A 82 7.02 -12.60 11.85
C SER A 82 6.12 -11.37 12.07
N ARG A 83 4.88 -11.62 12.54
CA ARG A 83 3.95 -10.58 13.00
C ARG A 83 4.55 -9.64 14.04
N GLU A 84 5.39 -10.15 14.95
CA GLU A 84 6.05 -9.31 15.96
C GLU A 84 7.08 -8.36 15.33
N GLN A 85 7.79 -8.79 14.28
CA GLN A 85 8.67 -7.91 13.52
C GLN A 85 7.87 -6.87 12.72
N PHE A 86 6.76 -7.27 12.11
CA PHE A 86 5.84 -6.34 11.45
C PHE A 86 5.34 -5.26 12.41
N ARG A 87 4.92 -5.66 13.62
CA ARG A 87 4.47 -4.72 14.66
C ARG A 87 5.60 -3.80 15.15
N LYS A 88 6.86 -4.22 15.13
CA LYS A 88 8.00 -3.33 15.44
C LYS A 88 8.17 -2.24 14.38
N GLU A 89 7.94 -2.56 13.11
CA GLU A 89 8.07 -1.62 11.99
C GLU A 89 6.85 -0.69 11.85
N PHE A 90 5.63 -1.25 11.89
CA PHE A 90 4.38 -0.53 11.60
C PHE A 90 3.51 -0.27 12.82
N ARG A 91 3.94 -0.69 14.02
CA ARG A 91 3.33 -0.43 15.34
C ARG A 91 1.99 -1.12 15.61
N LYS A 92 1.32 -1.67 14.58
CA LYS A 92 0.00 -2.32 14.69
C LYS A 92 -0.07 -3.57 13.81
N SER A 93 -0.94 -4.51 14.17
CA SER A 93 -1.39 -5.62 13.31
C SER A 93 -2.73 -5.25 12.67
N TYR A 94 -2.92 -5.67 11.43
CA TYR A 94 -4.11 -5.51 10.60
C TYR A 94 -4.74 -6.86 10.23
N LEU A 95 -4.01 -7.97 10.47
CA LEU A 95 -4.50 -9.36 10.54
C LEU A 95 -4.85 -9.74 11.98
#